data_AF-A0A964CW68-F1
#
_entry.id   AF-A0A964CW68-F1
#
_cell.length_a   1.000
_cell.length_b   1.000
_cell.length_c   1.000
_cell.angle_alpha   90.00
_cell.angle_beta   90.00
_cell.angle_gamma   90.00
#
_symmetry.space_group_name_H-M   'P 1'
#
loop_
_entity.id
_entity.type
_entity.pdbx_description
1 polymer ?
#
loop_
_entity_poly.entity_id
_entity_poly.type
_entity_poly.pdbx_seq_one_letter_code
_entity_poly.pdbx_strand_id
1 'polypeptide(L)'
;MGKKKSLNAKRLKRNQVQELIESEGRLHEEFTKFFEETYSTGYKNQPQIYELSNDRFLFVFDPKGFSIPGRGDIYSKEYFLRKIRWTQKVRDDYANNRGNSVSHWIYYSKNKLQLVNKVDELINELTIYLDILDEELDYSYKSLDIVSSKAESYGFEKLQADLYDNLIAYVGEVIRRRVKGDWVIREDYPGCEYPTIQVNNGVLMPINVVWQELGRLEQINLRQEAANEIRRFSLRYR
;
A
#
# COMPACT_ATOMS: atom_id res chain seq x y z
N MET A 1 16.83 5.56 -9.12
CA MET A 1 16.59 4.39 -9.99
C MET A 1 15.87 3.33 -9.18
N GLY A 2 14.63 3.00 -9.52
CA GLY A 2 13.87 1.97 -8.78
C GLY A 2 14.52 0.59 -8.94
N LYS A 3 14.64 -0.16 -7.84
CA LYS A 3 15.07 -1.57 -7.91
C LYS A 3 14.09 -2.33 -8.82
N LYS A 4 14.60 -2.95 -9.89
CA LYS A 4 13.80 -3.77 -10.80
C LYS A 4 13.21 -4.94 -10.00
N LYS A 5 11.88 -5.09 -10.03
CA LYS A 5 11.16 -6.08 -9.21
C LYS A 5 11.07 -7.47 -9.85
N SER A 6 11.42 -7.58 -11.13
CA SER A 6 11.48 -8.84 -11.85
C SER A 6 12.75 -9.62 -11.51
N LEU A 7 12.67 -10.95 -11.43
CA LEU A 7 13.80 -11.84 -11.17
C LEU A 7 14.80 -11.89 -12.34
N ASN A 8 14.34 -11.70 -13.57
CA ASN A 8 15.20 -11.65 -14.75
C ASN A 8 15.90 -10.28 -14.88
N ALA A 9 17.21 -10.30 -15.13
CA ALA A 9 18.02 -9.08 -15.30
C ALA A 9 17.52 -8.21 -16.47
N LYS A 10 17.27 -8.82 -17.62
CA LYS A 10 16.68 -8.18 -18.81
C LYS A 10 15.36 -8.83 -19.16
N ARG A 11 14.42 -8.04 -19.68
CA ARG A 11 13.13 -8.55 -20.18
C ARG A 11 13.36 -9.68 -21.17
N LEU A 12 12.61 -10.77 -21.00
CA LEU A 12 12.72 -11.95 -21.85
C LEU A 12 12.23 -11.63 -23.25
N LYS A 13 12.97 -12.12 -24.24
CA LYS A 13 12.55 -12.11 -25.65
C LYS A 13 11.47 -13.17 -25.87
N ARG A 14 10.73 -13.04 -26.98
CA ARG A 14 9.63 -13.94 -27.34
C ARG A 14 10.04 -15.42 -27.39
N ASN A 15 11.21 -15.72 -27.95
CA ASN A 15 11.72 -17.10 -28.00
C ASN A 15 12.01 -17.66 -26.59
N GLN A 16 12.61 -16.85 -25.71
CA GLN A 16 12.88 -17.24 -24.33
C GLN A 16 11.60 -17.45 -23.52
N VAL A 17 10.57 -16.63 -23.78
CA VAL A 17 9.23 -16.82 -23.20
C VAL A 17 8.63 -18.15 -23.65
N GLN A 18 8.70 -18.45 -24.95
CA GLN A 18 8.17 -19.69 -25.50
C GLN A 18 8.89 -20.92 -24.92
N GLU A 19 10.22 -20.89 -24.85
CA GLU A 19 11.03 -21.94 -24.23
C GLU A 19 10.65 -22.19 -22.77
N LEU A 20 10.38 -21.13 -21.98
CA LEU A 20 9.91 -21.26 -20.60
C LEU A 20 8.50 -21.83 -20.50
N ILE A 21 7.60 -21.40 -21.38
CA ILE A 21 6.22 -21.91 -21.41
C ILE A 21 6.22 -23.41 -21.72
N GLU A 22 7.01 -23.84 -22.71
CA GLU A 22 7.10 -25.24 -23.11
C GLU A 22 7.77 -26.13 -22.06
N SER A 23 8.77 -25.60 -21.34
CA SER A 23 9.54 -26.38 -20.36
C SER A 23 8.85 -26.50 -19.01
N GLU A 24 8.21 -25.44 -18.51
CA GLU A 24 7.65 -25.41 -17.15
C GLU A 24 6.37 -24.57 -16.98
N GLY A 25 5.90 -23.90 -18.03
CA GLY A 25 4.81 -22.93 -17.90
C GLY A 25 3.42 -23.55 -17.86
N ARG A 26 2.69 -23.29 -16.79
CA ARG A 26 1.25 -23.59 -16.69
C ARG A 26 0.45 -22.30 -16.77
N LEU A 27 -0.44 -22.18 -17.76
CA LEU A 27 -1.28 -20.99 -17.90
C LEU A 27 -2.19 -20.84 -16.66
N HIS A 28 -2.16 -19.66 -16.06
CA HIS A 28 -3.05 -19.27 -14.98
C HIS A 28 -4.22 -18.47 -15.56
N GLU A 29 -5.32 -19.14 -15.88
CA GLU A 29 -6.47 -18.55 -16.58
C GLU A 29 -7.08 -17.39 -15.81
N GLU A 30 -7.26 -17.53 -14.49
CA GLU A 30 -7.85 -16.49 -13.64
C GLU A 30 -7.02 -15.20 -13.65
N PHE A 31 -5.71 -15.27 -13.42
CA PHE A 31 -4.83 -14.10 -13.44
C PHE A 31 -4.66 -13.51 -14.84
N THR A 32 -4.68 -14.36 -15.87
CA THR A 32 -4.71 -13.91 -17.27
C THR A 32 -5.94 -13.02 -17.50
N LYS A 33 -7.13 -13.54 -17.18
CA LYS A 33 -8.40 -12.79 -17.28
C LYS A 33 -8.41 -11.53 -16.41
N PHE A 34 -7.85 -11.61 -15.20
CA PHE A 34 -7.76 -10.48 -14.28
C PHE A 34 -7.01 -9.28 -14.89
N PHE A 35 -5.94 -9.52 -15.64
CA PHE A 35 -5.15 -8.46 -16.27
C PHE A 35 -5.63 -8.06 -17.66
N GLU A 36 -6.70 -8.65 -18.18
CA GLU A 36 -7.29 -8.20 -19.44
C GLU A 36 -7.90 -6.81 -19.28
N GLU A 37 -7.60 -5.92 -20.24
CA GLU A 37 -8.11 -4.55 -20.26
C GLU A 37 -8.65 -4.21 -21.64
N THR A 38 -9.81 -3.56 -21.68
CA THR A 38 -10.38 -3.00 -22.91
C THR A 38 -10.35 -1.49 -22.80
N TYR A 39 -9.61 -0.84 -23.71
CA TYR A 39 -9.52 0.62 -23.74
C TYR A 39 -10.70 1.23 -24.50
N SER A 40 -10.93 2.53 -24.30
CA SER A 40 -11.97 3.30 -24.98
C SER A 40 -11.84 3.29 -26.52
N THR A 41 -10.64 3.01 -27.03
CA THR A 41 -10.35 2.84 -28.46
C THR A 41 -10.85 1.52 -29.04
N GLY A 42 -11.36 0.60 -28.20
CA GLY A 42 -11.73 -0.76 -28.58
C GLY A 42 -10.54 -1.74 -28.62
N TYR A 43 -9.31 -1.26 -28.42
CA TYR A 43 -8.14 -2.13 -28.28
C TYR A 43 -8.26 -2.96 -27.00
N LYS A 44 -8.00 -4.27 -27.12
CA LYS A 44 -7.95 -5.22 -26.01
C LYS A 44 -6.50 -5.59 -25.74
N ASN A 45 -6.01 -5.27 -24.55
CA ASN A 45 -4.72 -5.74 -24.05
C ASN A 45 -4.95 -7.03 -23.27
N GLN A 46 -4.37 -8.12 -23.77
CA GLN A 46 -4.58 -9.47 -23.23
C GLN A 46 -3.24 -10.12 -22.83
N PRO A 47 -2.61 -9.66 -21.74
CA PRO A 47 -1.41 -10.32 -21.23
C PRO A 47 -1.72 -11.74 -20.77
N GLN A 48 -0.75 -12.64 -20.86
CA GLN A 48 -0.89 -14.03 -20.42
C GLN A 48 -0.01 -14.28 -19.19
N ILE A 49 -0.57 -14.93 -18.18
CA ILE A 49 0.13 -15.22 -16.92
C ILE A 49 0.36 -16.72 -16.84
N TYR A 50 1.61 -17.12 -16.63
CA TYR A 50 1.98 -18.51 -16.41
C TYR A 50 2.59 -18.69 -15.03
N GLU A 51 2.17 -19.74 -14.32
CA GLU A 51 2.89 -20.30 -13.19
C GLU A 51 4.13 -21.03 -13.70
N LEU A 52 5.26 -20.79 -13.05
CA LEU A 52 6.52 -21.50 -13.27
C LEU A 52 6.91 -22.26 -11.99
N SER A 53 7.90 -23.14 -12.09
CA SER A 53 8.48 -23.79 -10.90
C SER A 53 9.13 -22.78 -9.93
N ASN A 54 9.34 -23.22 -8.69
CA ASN A 54 9.98 -22.45 -7.61
C ASN A 54 9.21 -21.18 -7.21
N ASP A 55 7.88 -21.24 -7.17
CA ASP A 55 7.00 -20.14 -6.75
C ASP A 55 7.28 -18.85 -7.54
N ARG A 56 7.22 -18.94 -8.87
CA ARG A 56 7.42 -17.81 -9.79
C ARG A 56 6.25 -17.67 -10.75
N PHE A 57 6.01 -16.44 -11.20
CA PHE A 57 5.08 -16.14 -12.27
C PHE A 57 5.82 -15.52 -13.45
N LEU A 58 5.46 -15.95 -14.65
CA LEU A 58 5.82 -15.30 -15.90
C LEU A 58 4.65 -14.42 -16.36
N PHE A 59 4.88 -13.12 -16.42
CA PHE A 59 3.97 -12.16 -17.05
C PHE A 59 4.38 -11.99 -18.50
N VAL A 60 3.53 -12.43 -19.42
CA VAL A 60 3.72 -12.27 -20.87
C VAL A 60 2.88 -11.10 -21.34
N PHE A 61 3.52 -10.10 -21.95
CA PHE A 61 2.82 -8.98 -22.57
C PHE A 61 1.99 -9.48 -23.76
N ASP A 62 0.85 -8.83 -24.02
CA ASP A 62 -0.09 -9.20 -25.08
C ASP A 62 0.64 -9.67 -26.36
N PRO A 63 0.53 -10.95 -26.73
CA PRO A 63 1.16 -11.51 -27.92
C PRO A 63 0.79 -10.79 -29.22
N LYS A 64 -0.37 -10.12 -29.24
CA LYS A 64 -0.90 -9.35 -30.39
C LYS A 64 -0.72 -7.83 -30.21
N GLY A 65 -0.08 -7.39 -29.13
CA GLY A 65 0.09 -5.97 -28.82
C GLY A 65 1.18 -5.27 -29.63
N PHE A 66 1.14 -3.93 -29.64
CA PHE A 66 2.01 -3.13 -30.52
C PHE A 66 3.42 -2.87 -29.97
N SER A 67 3.59 -2.73 -28.66
CA SER A 67 4.87 -2.23 -28.09
C SER A 67 5.92 -3.33 -27.86
N ILE A 68 5.54 -4.42 -27.19
CA ILE A 68 6.45 -5.50 -26.77
C ILE A 68 5.78 -6.88 -26.86
N PRO A 69 5.24 -7.25 -28.04
CA PRO A 69 4.41 -8.44 -28.19
C PRO A 69 5.13 -9.72 -27.77
N GLY A 70 4.49 -10.50 -26.90
CA GLY A 70 4.95 -11.82 -26.47
C GLY A 70 6.28 -11.83 -25.70
N ARG A 71 6.79 -10.67 -25.28
CA ARG A 71 7.91 -10.58 -24.34
C ARG A 71 7.40 -10.83 -22.92
N GLY A 72 8.30 -11.03 -21.96
CA GLY A 72 7.85 -11.26 -20.58
C GLY A 72 8.87 -10.94 -19.50
N ASP A 73 8.36 -10.82 -18.28
CA ASP A 73 9.15 -10.63 -17.06
C ASP A 73 8.72 -11.69 -16.02
N ILE A 74 9.69 -12.22 -15.28
CA ILE A 74 9.48 -13.21 -14.22
C ILE A 74 9.43 -12.49 -12.88
N TYR A 75 8.47 -12.85 -12.04
CA TYR A 75 8.31 -12.33 -10.69
C TYR A 75 8.28 -13.46 -9.67
N SER A 76 8.68 -13.18 -8.44
CA SER A 76 8.37 -14.10 -7.33
C SER A 76 6.86 -14.15 -7.10
N LYS A 77 6.35 -15.29 -6.64
CA LYS A 77 4.95 -15.49 -6.25
C LYS A 77 4.50 -14.44 -5.25
N GLU A 78 5.31 -14.19 -4.22
CA GLU A 78 5.00 -13.18 -3.21
C GLU A 78 4.76 -11.79 -3.84
N TYR A 79 5.69 -11.31 -4.68
CA TYR A 79 5.54 -10.01 -5.34
C TYR A 79 4.36 -10.00 -6.31
N PHE A 80 4.15 -11.08 -7.07
CA PHE A 80 3.08 -11.15 -8.04
C PHE A 80 1.70 -11.13 -7.37
N LEU A 81 1.52 -11.85 -6.26
CA LEU A 81 0.29 -11.81 -5.47
C LEU A 81 0.07 -10.44 -4.81
N ARG A 82 1.12 -9.77 -4.33
CA ARG A 82 1.02 -8.35 -3.91
C ARG A 82 0.54 -7.46 -5.07
N LYS A 83 1.04 -7.69 -6.30
CA LYS A 83 0.61 -6.95 -7.50
C LYS A 83 -0.87 -7.17 -7.82
N ILE A 84 -1.36 -8.41 -7.76
CA ILE A 84 -2.80 -8.72 -7.95
C ILE A 84 -3.64 -7.92 -6.95
N ARG A 85 -3.32 -8.03 -5.66
CA ARG A 85 -4.05 -7.35 -4.58
C ARG A 85 -4.07 -5.83 -4.74
N TRP A 86 -2.90 -5.27 -5.04
CA TRP A 86 -2.77 -3.85 -5.30
C TRP A 86 -3.60 -3.39 -6.51
N THR A 87 -3.55 -4.14 -7.62
CA THR A 87 -4.36 -3.82 -8.81
C THR A 87 -5.85 -3.91 -8.51
N GLN A 88 -6.29 -4.90 -7.75
CA GLN A 88 -7.70 -5.03 -7.32
C GLN A 88 -8.11 -3.82 -6.49
N LYS A 89 -7.31 -3.46 -5.47
CA LYS A 89 -7.55 -2.26 -4.65
C LYS A 89 -7.66 -0.99 -5.47
N VAL A 90 -6.73 -0.75 -6.41
CA VAL A 90 -6.76 0.46 -7.26
C VAL A 90 -8.04 0.52 -8.08
N ARG A 91 -8.49 -0.62 -8.64
CA ARG A 91 -9.75 -0.70 -9.38
C ARG A 91 -10.96 -0.43 -8.47
N ASP A 92 -10.96 -1.01 -7.27
CA ASP A 92 -12.03 -0.79 -6.29
C ASP A 92 -12.08 0.65 -5.81
N ASP A 93 -10.93 1.25 -5.52
CA ASP A 93 -10.85 2.65 -5.11
C ASP A 93 -11.31 3.59 -6.22
N TYR A 94 -10.94 3.32 -7.48
CA TYR A 94 -11.44 4.10 -8.62
C TYR A 94 -12.96 3.96 -8.78
N ALA A 95 -13.49 2.73 -8.73
CA ALA A 95 -14.93 2.47 -8.86
C ALA A 95 -15.77 3.12 -7.75
N ASN A 96 -15.17 3.35 -6.57
CA ASN A 96 -15.84 3.90 -5.41
C ASN A 96 -15.40 5.34 -5.05
N ASN A 97 -14.71 6.03 -5.95
CA ASN A 97 -14.20 7.40 -5.75
C ASN A 97 -13.31 7.58 -4.50
N ARG A 98 -12.56 6.54 -4.09
CA ARG A 98 -11.61 6.58 -2.96
C ARG A 98 -10.19 6.95 -3.41
N GLY A 99 -10.08 8.06 -4.14
CA GLY A 99 -8.83 8.48 -4.79
C GLY A 99 -7.81 9.19 -3.88
N ASN A 100 -8.14 9.46 -2.61
CA ASN A 100 -7.29 10.18 -1.67
C ASN A 100 -7.37 9.60 -0.25
N SER A 101 -6.43 10.01 0.61
CA SER A 101 -6.32 9.54 1.99
C SER A 101 -7.55 9.84 2.86
N VAL A 102 -8.22 10.98 2.67
CA VAL A 102 -9.43 11.35 3.40
C VAL A 102 -10.57 10.41 3.03
N SER A 103 -10.84 10.21 1.74
CA SER A 103 -11.88 9.28 1.27
C SER A 103 -11.60 7.84 1.72
N HIS A 104 -10.33 7.43 1.75
CA HIS A 104 -9.92 6.12 2.24
C HIS A 104 -10.15 5.99 3.76
N TRP A 105 -9.79 7.01 4.54
CA TRP A 105 -10.07 7.05 5.97
C TRP A 105 -11.57 7.10 6.27
N ILE A 106 -12.36 7.91 5.56
CA ILE A 106 -13.83 7.93 5.69
C ILE A 106 -14.41 6.53 5.44
N TYR A 107 -13.81 5.72 4.58
CA TYR A 107 -14.28 4.37 4.33
C TYR A 107 -13.86 3.38 5.44
N TYR A 108 -12.56 3.28 5.73
CA TYR A 108 -12.02 2.24 6.63
C TYR A 108 -12.09 2.57 8.12
N SER A 109 -12.13 3.85 8.50
CA SER A 109 -12.16 4.25 9.90
C SER A 109 -13.44 3.79 10.59
N LYS A 110 -13.33 3.11 11.72
CA LYS A 110 -14.49 2.71 12.54
C LYS A 110 -14.88 3.81 13.51
N ASN A 111 -13.90 4.55 14.01
CA ASN A 111 -14.08 5.58 15.02
C ASN A 111 -14.34 6.98 14.42
N LYS A 112 -14.07 7.17 13.12
CA LYS A 112 -14.24 8.47 12.43
C LYS A 112 -13.60 9.58 13.26
N LEU A 113 -14.29 10.72 13.42
CA LEU A 113 -13.82 11.86 14.20
C LEU A 113 -13.56 11.52 15.68
N GLN A 114 -14.15 10.45 16.23
CA GLN A 114 -13.88 10.03 17.61
C GLN A 114 -12.50 9.38 17.77
N LEU A 115 -11.78 9.10 16.68
CA LEU A 115 -10.41 8.59 16.73
C LEU A 115 -9.51 9.42 17.64
N VAL A 116 -9.61 10.76 17.57
CA VAL A 116 -8.74 11.66 18.36
C VAL A 116 -8.98 11.54 19.86
N ASN A 117 -10.17 11.10 20.28
CA ASN A 117 -10.53 10.90 21.69
C ASN A 117 -10.16 9.49 22.19
N LYS A 118 -9.74 8.59 21.29
CA LYS A 118 -9.49 7.18 21.55
C LYS A 118 -8.06 6.77 21.26
N VAL A 119 -7.14 7.72 21.11
CA VAL A 119 -5.76 7.45 20.71
C VAL A 119 -5.10 6.42 21.63
N ASP A 120 -5.22 6.57 22.95
CA ASP A 120 -4.61 5.62 23.89
C ASP A 120 -5.27 4.23 23.84
N GLU A 121 -6.60 4.16 23.74
CA GLU A 121 -7.36 2.90 23.58
C GLU A 121 -6.91 2.16 22.31
N LEU A 122 -6.83 2.88 21.19
CA LEU A 122 -6.43 2.34 19.89
C LEU A 122 -4.98 1.85 19.89
N ILE A 123 -4.09 2.50 20.64
CA ILE A 123 -2.69 2.07 20.76
C ILE A 123 -2.59 0.81 21.63
N ASN A 124 -3.36 0.71 22.71
CA ASN A 124 -3.42 -0.51 23.52
C ASN A 124 -4.02 -1.69 22.75
N GLU A 125 -5.04 -1.45 21.93
CA GLU A 125 -5.55 -2.47 21.03
C GLU A 125 -4.49 -2.92 20.01
N LEU A 126 -3.68 -1.98 19.50
CA LEU A 126 -2.62 -2.29 18.56
C LEU A 126 -1.61 -3.29 19.15
N THR A 127 -1.23 -3.13 20.42
CA THR A 127 -0.29 -4.04 21.09
C THR A 127 -0.87 -5.45 21.21
N ILE A 128 -2.16 -5.55 21.52
CA ILE A 128 -2.87 -6.84 21.60
C ILE A 128 -2.97 -7.51 20.23
N TYR A 129 -3.44 -6.81 19.20
CA TYR A 129 -3.68 -7.40 17.88
C TYR A 129 -2.40 -7.77 17.13
N LEU A 130 -1.33 -6.99 17.32
CA LEU A 130 -0.05 -7.24 16.66
C LEU A 130 0.95 -8.03 17.54
N ASP A 131 0.55 -8.42 18.75
CA ASP A 131 1.41 -9.13 19.71
C ASP A 131 2.75 -8.38 19.89
N ILE A 132 2.65 -7.11 20.29
CA ILE A 132 3.78 -6.21 20.55
C ILE A 132 3.80 -5.91 22.05
N LEU A 133 4.97 -5.95 22.69
CA LEU A 133 5.07 -5.57 24.09
C LEU A 133 4.91 -4.05 24.24
N ASP A 134 4.22 -3.59 25.28
CA ASP A 134 3.96 -2.16 25.49
C ASP A 134 5.26 -1.34 25.54
N GLU A 135 6.34 -1.89 26.12
CA GLU A 135 7.67 -1.26 26.15
C GLU A 135 8.34 -1.10 24.79
N GLU A 136 7.92 -1.85 23.78
CA GLU A 136 8.42 -1.73 22.41
C GLU A 136 7.76 -0.57 21.65
N LEU A 137 6.61 -0.08 22.12
CA LEU A 137 5.88 1.04 21.54
C LEU A 137 6.26 2.39 22.17
N ASP A 138 7.56 2.70 22.21
CA ASP A 138 8.13 3.91 22.83
C ASP A 138 7.89 5.25 22.08
N TYR A 139 7.03 5.24 21.07
CA TYR A 139 6.71 6.37 20.19
C TYR A 139 7.92 6.95 19.42
N SER A 140 8.99 6.17 19.28
CA SER A 140 10.13 6.53 18.45
C SER A 140 9.90 6.15 16.98
N TYR A 141 10.84 6.55 16.12
CA TYR A 141 10.86 6.00 14.76
C TYR A 141 11.24 4.52 14.72
N LYS A 142 11.95 4.01 15.74
CA LYS A 142 12.33 2.59 15.79
C LYS A 142 11.12 1.72 16.10
N SER A 143 10.21 2.18 16.96
CA SER A 143 8.96 1.44 17.21
C SER A 143 8.06 1.38 15.98
N LEU A 144 8.11 2.37 15.07
CA LEU A 144 7.45 2.27 13.76
C LEU A 144 8.00 1.14 12.88
N ASP A 145 9.28 0.77 12.99
CA ASP A 145 9.83 -0.39 12.28
C ASP A 145 9.24 -1.70 12.83
N ILE A 146 9.04 -1.78 14.15
CA ILE A 146 8.41 -2.92 14.83
C ILE A 146 6.96 -3.06 14.36
N VAL A 147 6.18 -1.97 14.42
CA VAL A 147 4.79 -1.95 13.94
C VAL A 147 4.72 -2.32 12.47
N SER A 148 5.62 -1.79 11.62
CA SER A 148 5.64 -2.12 10.19
C SER A 148 5.83 -3.62 9.94
N SER A 149 6.79 -4.25 10.63
CA SER A 149 7.07 -5.69 10.48
C SER A 149 5.92 -6.56 10.97
N LYS A 150 5.31 -6.21 12.11
CA LYS A 150 4.19 -6.97 12.68
C LYS A 150 2.91 -6.78 11.86
N ALA A 151 2.66 -5.56 11.38
CA ALA A 151 1.55 -5.27 10.49
C ALA A 151 1.65 -6.07 9.19
N GLU A 152 2.83 -6.12 8.58
CA GLU A 152 3.09 -6.92 7.37
C GLU A 152 2.72 -8.41 7.59
N SER A 153 3.06 -8.95 8.76
CA SER A 153 2.75 -10.34 9.14
C SER A 153 1.28 -10.57 9.45
N TYR A 154 0.57 -9.55 9.95
CA TYR A 154 -0.87 -9.60 10.24
C TYR A 154 -1.72 -9.74 8.97
N GLY A 155 -1.22 -9.18 7.86
CA GLY A 155 -1.82 -9.30 6.54
C GLY A 155 -2.62 -8.06 6.14
N PHE A 156 -2.42 -7.66 4.89
CA PHE A 156 -2.91 -6.41 4.32
C PHE A 156 -4.41 -6.17 4.50
N GLU A 157 -5.23 -7.15 4.13
CA GLU A 157 -6.69 -7.03 4.14
C GLU A 157 -7.21 -6.86 5.57
N LYS A 158 -6.62 -7.60 6.51
CA LYS A 158 -6.96 -7.50 7.93
C LYS A 158 -6.51 -6.17 8.52
N LEU A 159 -5.34 -5.66 8.16
CA LEU A 159 -4.91 -4.33 8.61
C LEU A 159 -5.91 -3.24 8.23
N GLN A 160 -6.39 -3.26 6.98
CA GLN A 160 -7.37 -2.28 6.51
C GLN A 160 -8.71 -2.41 7.23
N ALA A 161 -9.18 -3.64 7.46
CA ALA A 161 -10.47 -3.88 8.08
C ALA A 161 -10.46 -3.69 9.60
N ASP A 162 -9.37 -4.06 10.27
CA ASP A 162 -9.32 -4.21 11.72
C ASP A 162 -8.55 -3.08 12.40
N LEU A 163 -7.40 -2.69 11.81
CA LEU A 163 -6.38 -1.88 12.50
C LEU A 163 -6.10 -0.53 11.84
N TYR A 164 -6.94 -0.09 10.92
CA TYR A 164 -6.71 1.16 10.18
C TYR A 164 -6.63 2.38 11.11
N ASP A 165 -7.55 2.48 12.07
CA ASP A 165 -7.55 3.55 13.08
C ASP A 165 -6.37 3.42 14.05
N ASN A 166 -6.01 2.20 14.44
CA ASN A 166 -4.92 1.90 15.36
C ASN A 166 -3.56 2.31 14.77
N LEU A 167 -3.35 2.03 13.48
CA LEU A 167 -2.17 2.49 12.75
C LEU A 167 -2.12 4.03 12.68
N ILE A 168 -3.25 4.68 12.41
CA ILE A 168 -3.33 6.16 12.35
C ILE A 168 -3.01 6.76 13.72
N ALA A 169 -3.58 6.21 14.79
CA ALA A 169 -3.35 6.67 16.16
C ALA A 169 -1.87 6.57 16.53
N TYR A 170 -1.25 5.41 16.31
CA TYR A 170 0.16 5.21 16.67
C TYR A 170 1.12 6.06 15.85
N VAL A 171 0.94 6.08 14.51
CA VAL A 171 1.72 6.96 13.63
C VAL A 171 1.54 8.42 14.02
N GLY A 172 0.31 8.82 14.33
CA GLY A 172 -0.02 10.17 14.75
C GLY A 172 0.66 10.55 16.05
N GLU A 173 0.72 9.66 17.06
CA GLU A 173 1.45 9.91 18.30
C GLU A 173 2.96 10.06 18.09
N VAL A 174 3.57 9.22 17.25
CA VAL A 174 4.99 9.34 16.89
C VAL A 174 5.25 10.70 16.23
N ILE A 175 4.40 11.10 15.29
CA ILE A 175 4.50 12.41 14.64
C ILE A 175 4.31 13.53 15.67
N ARG A 176 3.21 13.52 16.43
CA ARG A 176 2.82 14.53 17.42
C ARG A 176 3.94 14.83 18.41
N ARG A 177 4.52 13.79 19.01
CA ARG A 177 5.62 13.92 19.97
C ARG A 177 6.88 14.47 19.32
N ARG A 178 7.18 14.06 18.08
CA ARG A 178 8.37 14.52 17.34
C ARG A 178 8.32 16.00 17.02
N VAL A 179 7.15 16.52 16.65
CA VAL A 179 6.95 17.90 16.22
C VAL A 179 6.40 18.81 17.32
N LYS A 180 6.07 18.25 18.49
CA LYS A 180 5.39 18.93 19.61
C LYS A 180 4.06 19.58 19.18
N GLY A 181 3.27 18.81 18.43
CA GLY A 181 1.96 19.24 17.95
C GLY A 181 0.80 18.75 18.81
N ASP A 182 -0.41 19.04 18.34
CA ASP A 182 -1.67 18.67 18.98
C ASP A 182 -2.58 17.94 18.00
N TRP A 183 -3.35 16.96 18.49
CA TRP A 183 -4.41 16.36 17.70
C TRP A 183 -5.53 17.37 17.50
N VAL A 184 -5.92 17.59 16.24
CA VAL A 184 -7.09 18.40 15.90
C VAL A 184 -7.88 17.75 14.77
N ILE A 185 -9.19 17.99 14.78
CA ILE A 185 -10.02 17.74 13.62
C ILE A 185 -9.92 18.97 12.72
N ARG A 186 -9.46 18.75 11.50
CA ARG A 186 -9.43 19.78 10.46
C ARG A 186 -10.67 19.65 9.59
N GLU A 187 -11.26 20.78 9.25
CA GLU A 187 -12.36 20.89 8.29
C GLU A 187 -11.91 21.82 7.17
N ASP A 188 -11.70 21.29 5.97
CA ASP A 188 -11.40 22.14 4.80
C ASP A 188 -12.68 22.69 4.14
N TYR A 189 -13.78 21.95 4.24
CA TYR A 189 -15.14 22.32 3.87
C TYR A 189 -16.14 21.35 4.54
N PRO A 190 -17.44 21.70 4.64
CA PRO A 190 -18.42 20.87 5.34
C PRO A 190 -18.45 19.43 4.83
N GLY A 191 -18.35 18.46 5.75
CA GLY A 191 -18.32 17.02 5.43
C GLY A 191 -16.95 16.49 5.00
N CYS A 192 -15.89 17.30 5.13
CA CYS A 192 -14.50 16.89 4.91
C CYS A 192 -13.68 17.08 6.19
N GLU A 193 -14.21 16.59 7.31
CA GLU A 193 -13.54 16.59 8.59
C GLU A 193 -12.60 15.38 8.73
N TYR A 194 -11.35 15.60 9.12
CA TYR A 194 -10.39 14.51 9.28
C TYR A 194 -9.32 14.80 10.35
N PRO A 195 -8.75 13.76 10.99
CA PRO A 195 -7.81 13.93 12.08
C PRO A 195 -6.42 14.32 11.57
N THR A 196 -5.83 15.33 12.21
CA THR A 196 -4.50 15.87 11.88
C THR A 196 -3.69 16.16 13.13
N ILE A 197 -2.39 16.33 12.95
CA ILE A 197 -1.49 16.91 13.94
C ILE A 197 -1.24 18.37 13.57
N GLN A 198 -1.72 19.31 14.37
CA GLN A 198 -1.45 20.73 14.21
C GLN A 198 -0.12 21.10 14.85
N VAL A 199 0.69 21.88 14.13
CA VAL A 199 1.95 22.45 14.61
C VAL A 199 2.06 23.86 14.08
N ASN A 200 2.07 24.86 14.97
CA ASN A 200 2.01 26.27 14.59
C ASN A 200 0.84 26.53 13.59
N ASN A 201 1.15 27.06 12.40
CA ASN A 201 0.18 27.39 11.35
C ASN A 201 0.00 26.27 10.30
N GLY A 202 0.50 25.07 10.55
CA GLY A 202 0.39 23.98 9.60
C GLY A 202 -0.12 22.69 10.22
N VAL A 203 -0.40 21.72 9.36
CA VAL A 203 -0.90 20.41 9.75
C VAL A 203 -0.10 19.30 9.09
N LEU A 204 0.04 18.19 9.82
CA LEU A 204 0.49 16.91 9.30
C LEU A 204 -0.67 15.92 9.36
N MET A 205 -0.72 15.00 8.41
CA MET A 205 -1.84 14.08 8.26
C MET A 205 -1.36 12.64 8.46
N PRO A 206 -1.49 12.06 9.67
CA PRO A 206 -1.16 10.65 9.90
C PRO A 206 -1.91 9.71 8.95
N ILE A 207 -3.12 10.08 8.52
CA ILE A 207 -3.89 9.37 7.50
C ILE A 207 -3.16 9.27 6.15
N ASN A 208 -2.32 10.24 5.78
CA ASN A 208 -1.51 10.18 4.55
C ASN A 208 -0.44 9.10 4.63
N VAL A 209 0.15 8.91 5.81
CA VAL A 209 1.19 7.92 6.05
C VAL A 209 0.61 6.53 5.92
N VAL A 210 -0.48 6.25 6.65
CA VAL A 210 -1.14 4.94 6.63
C VAL A 210 -1.72 4.63 5.26
N TRP A 211 -2.38 5.59 4.61
CA TRP A 211 -2.91 5.39 3.25
C TRP A 211 -1.82 5.10 2.21
N GLN A 212 -0.69 5.81 2.26
CA GLN A 212 0.43 5.55 1.35
C GLN A 212 1.03 4.18 1.56
N GLU A 213 1.25 3.77 2.81
CA GLU A 213 1.88 2.48 3.13
C GLU A 213 0.95 1.30 2.85
N LEU A 214 -0.33 1.43 3.17
CA LEU A 214 -1.35 0.47 2.74
C LEU A 214 -1.75 0.64 1.26
N GLY A 215 -1.05 1.46 0.50
CA GLY A 215 -1.29 1.69 -0.93
C GLY A 215 -0.14 1.20 -1.83
N ARG A 216 0.90 0.57 -1.26
CA ARG A 216 2.14 0.23 -1.97
C ARG A 216 2.26 -1.26 -2.29
N LEU A 217 3.16 -1.57 -3.22
CA LEU A 217 3.58 -2.93 -3.58
C LEU A 217 4.74 -3.42 -2.72
N GLU A 218 5.50 -2.48 -2.16
CA GLU A 218 6.57 -2.73 -1.20
C GLU A 218 6.04 -3.24 0.14
N GLN A 219 6.97 -3.72 0.98
CA GLN A 219 6.69 -3.95 2.39
C GLN A 219 6.36 -2.64 3.09
N ILE A 220 5.50 -2.72 4.10
CA ILE A 220 5.13 -1.59 4.94
C ILE A 220 6.38 -0.99 5.60
N ASN A 221 6.49 0.33 5.56
CA ASN A 221 7.55 1.15 6.14
C ASN A 221 6.97 2.48 6.66
N LEU A 222 6.26 2.39 7.79
CA LEU A 222 5.65 3.54 8.45
C LEU A 222 6.68 4.58 8.88
N ARG A 223 7.89 4.14 9.25
CA ARG A 223 9.00 5.03 9.63
C ARG A 223 9.38 5.97 8.49
N GLN A 224 9.62 5.42 7.31
CA GLN A 224 10.00 6.21 6.14
C GLN A 224 8.92 7.22 5.77
N GLU A 225 7.65 6.80 5.78
CA GLU A 225 6.56 7.71 5.40
C GLU A 225 6.20 8.74 6.47
N ALA A 226 6.28 8.40 7.76
CA ALA A 226 6.16 9.40 8.82
C ALA A 226 7.26 10.46 8.71
N ALA A 227 8.50 10.06 8.41
CA ALA A 227 9.60 10.98 8.16
C ALA A 227 9.39 11.83 6.90
N ASN A 228 8.83 11.25 5.83
CA ASN A 228 8.50 11.98 4.61
C ASN A 228 7.40 13.02 4.85
N GLU A 229 6.34 12.69 5.60
CA GLU A 229 5.27 13.62 5.96
C GLU A 229 5.82 14.82 6.73
N ILE A 230 6.67 14.58 7.74
CA ILE A 230 7.34 15.64 8.52
C ILE A 230 8.27 16.49 7.64
N ARG A 231 9.00 15.88 6.71
CA ARG A 231 9.87 16.61 5.78
C ARG A 231 9.06 17.49 4.83
N ARG A 232 7.98 16.98 4.26
CA ARG A 232 7.07 17.74 3.37
C ARG A 232 6.49 18.95 4.10
N PHE A 233 6.08 18.77 5.35
CA PHE A 233 5.65 19.87 6.22
C PHE A 233 6.75 20.93 6.39
N SER A 234 7.95 20.51 6.79
CA SER A 234 9.07 21.42 7.07
C SER A 234 9.50 22.25 5.86
N LEU A 235 9.29 21.77 4.64
CA LEU A 235 9.58 22.50 3.41
C LEU A 235 8.53 23.56 3.06
N ARG A 236 7.28 23.39 3.50
CA ARG A 236 6.16 24.30 3.20
C ARG A 236 6.08 25.51 4.13
N TYR A 237 6.66 25.41 5.32
CA TYR A 237 6.56 26.40 6.39
C TYR A 237 7.93 26.95 6.83
N ARG A 238 8.91 26.94 5.91
CA ARG A 238 10.11 27.78 5.97
C ARG A 238 9.83 29.11 5.28
#